data_AF-A0A427TYU0-F1
#
_entry.id   AF-A0A427TYU0-F1
#
_cell.length_a   1.000
_cell.length_b   1.000
_cell.length_c   1.000
_cell.angle_alpha   90.00
_cell.angle_beta   90.00
_cell.angle_gamma   90.00
#
_symmetry.space_group_name_H-M   'P 1'
#
loop_
_entity.id
_entity.type
_entity.pdbx_description
1 polymer ?
#
loop_
_entity_poly.entity_id
_entity_poly.type
_entity_poly.pdbx_seq_one_letter_code
_entity_poly.pdbx_strand_id
1 'polypeptide(L)'
;MNIDVSPCLILGNNEYHHLKKMLFSILDQVENINTLFVGVGRTPIPLMSLIECYCGKEKVIHLPLSGFRHNYPGENHELLRSPLNKQHMLSLDEHFKNFVPVHRLKDIDQILLIDFVDSGASLAAVARYLSQYIKNAKLDCRVHPIALYKSKISTDFRQTLDAINLSFTAVEIPSFSNHITDGEFKFGRGKYYDVISPYNRSFSIEAGDQTHQLVSDFTQYHHYQVQLIQRMLVDEEIENPLVGEMSLEFVSNGTVIKHCSSSVESNRLCRLFNSFPYHVKANQLEKEVQYSFVSGMTLEKQVFSEQKGAFKSIAQLAHYLGEIHWHSPILFPDYANICHQRGATVIKNNHCYGYFSQIHGDLHFRNMIVDDNNKLIFIDRMRACGDIYYDFPFVVSLLGQARQTKKAFYVDLVEVFFCNYELYVDKKDNFYQAFLVNFIHYCHIASRTHKNIIPAFQEWSDADKIAEIASKYSCFKEFLRQEYNLFSPQKIAKLSSVNKDDFHV
;
A
#
# COMPACT_ATOMS: atom_id res chain seq x y z
N MET A 1 9.17 30.05 -2.65
CA MET A 1 9.82 29.42 -1.49
C MET A 1 11.17 28.92 -1.96
N ASN A 2 12.26 29.53 -1.51
CA ASN A 2 13.60 28.97 -1.72
C ASN A 2 13.72 27.77 -0.79
N ILE A 3 13.80 26.57 -1.38
CA ILE A 3 14.01 25.33 -0.66
C ILE A 3 15.46 25.37 -0.17
N ASP A 4 15.62 25.53 1.14
CA ASP A 4 16.90 25.48 1.83
C ASP A 4 17.48 24.07 1.62
N VAL A 5 18.58 23.99 0.87
CA VAL A 5 19.22 22.72 0.49
C VAL A 5 20.09 22.26 1.67
N SER A 6 19.43 21.84 2.75
CA SER A 6 20.03 20.84 3.64
C SER A 6 20.31 19.60 2.79
N PRO A 7 21.43 18.88 2.97
CA PRO A 7 21.77 17.76 2.09
C PRO A 7 20.71 16.67 2.25
N CYS A 8 19.71 16.67 1.36
CA CYS A 8 18.71 15.63 1.28
C CYS A 8 19.45 14.30 1.17
N LEU A 9 19.14 13.36 2.07
CA LEU A 9 19.63 12.00 1.96
C LEU A 9 19.24 11.46 0.57
N ILE A 10 20.23 11.11 -0.26
CA ILE A 10 20.01 10.57 -1.60
C ILE A 10 19.98 9.04 -1.53
N LEU A 11 18.88 8.45 -1.99
CA LEU A 11 18.70 7.00 -2.06
C LEU A 11 19.59 6.39 -3.16
N GLY A 12 20.59 5.60 -2.73
CA GLY A 12 21.45 4.85 -3.65
C GLY A 12 20.74 3.63 -4.26
N ASN A 13 21.16 3.21 -5.47
CA ASN A 13 20.63 2.00 -6.13
C ASN A 13 20.78 0.75 -5.26
N ASN A 14 21.97 0.57 -4.67
CA ASN A 14 22.27 -0.57 -3.81
C ASN A 14 21.39 -0.55 -2.56
N GLU A 15 21.17 0.62 -1.96
CA GLU A 15 20.31 0.76 -0.79
C GLU A 15 18.88 0.29 -1.09
N TYR A 16 18.27 0.79 -2.17
CA TYR A 16 16.92 0.37 -2.57
C TYR A 16 16.81 -1.15 -2.75
N HIS A 17 17.75 -1.77 -3.48
CA HIS A 17 17.74 -3.22 -3.72
C HIS A 17 17.82 -4.03 -2.42
N HIS A 18 18.65 -3.60 -1.47
CA HIS A 18 18.76 -4.28 -0.19
C HIS A 18 17.53 -4.09 0.70
N LEU A 19 16.97 -2.87 0.73
CA LEU A 19 15.71 -2.60 1.42
C LEU A 19 14.59 -3.46 0.86
N LYS A 20 14.48 -3.58 -0.47
CA LYS A 20 13.50 -4.45 -1.14
C LYS A 20 13.67 -5.92 -0.78
N LYS A 21 14.90 -6.44 -0.79
CA LYS A 21 15.18 -7.81 -0.34
C LYS A 21 14.75 -8.04 1.10
N MET A 22 15.07 -7.11 2.01
CA MET A 22 14.65 -7.20 3.41
C MET A 22 13.13 -7.13 3.56
N LEU A 23 12.46 -6.22 2.84
CA LEU A 23 11.00 -6.13 2.80
C LEU A 23 10.39 -7.49 2.45
N PHE A 24 10.79 -8.10 1.33
CA PHE A 24 10.20 -9.37 0.91
C PHE A 24 10.55 -10.52 1.84
N SER A 25 11.77 -10.58 2.38
CA SER A 25 12.13 -11.55 3.42
C SER A 25 11.27 -11.42 4.67
N ILE A 26 10.84 -10.21 5.04
CA ILE A 26 9.91 -9.98 6.16
C ILE A 26 8.48 -10.37 5.77
N LEU A 27 8.02 -9.96 4.59
CA LEU A 27 6.67 -10.26 4.11
C LEU A 27 6.44 -11.76 3.95
N ASP A 28 7.47 -12.53 3.60
CA ASP A 28 7.38 -13.99 3.51
C ASP A 28 7.20 -14.68 4.88
N GLN A 29 7.37 -13.94 5.98
CA GLN A 29 7.13 -14.39 7.36
C GLN A 29 5.77 -13.95 7.91
N VAL A 30 5.02 -13.15 7.14
CA VAL A 30 3.72 -12.65 7.54
C VAL A 30 2.70 -13.78 7.39
N GLU A 31 2.34 -14.42 8.51
CA GLU A 31 1.28 -15.45 8.55
C GLU A 31 -0.10 -14.84 8.26
N ASN A 32 -0.39 -13.65 8.79
CA ASN A 32 -1.71 -13.01 8.76
C ASN A 32 -1.68 -11.64 8.10
N ILE A 33 -2.76 -11.29 7.41
CA ILE A 33 -2.85 -10.04 6.63
C ILE A 33 -3.07 -8.81 7.50
N ASN A 34 -3.65 -8.99 8.67
CA ASN A 34 -3.84 -7.95 9.66
C ASN A 34 -2.57 -7.75 10.50
N THR A 35 -1.50 -7.36 9.83
CA THR A 35 -0.19 -7.13 10.43
C THR A 35 0.08 -5.65 10.63
N LEU A 36 0.57 -5.29 11.80
CA LEU A 36 1.15 -3.99 12.09
C LEU A 36 2.68 -4.10 12.19
N PHE A 37 3.41 -3.30 11.41
CA PHE A 37 4.86 -3.25 11.43
C PHE A 37 5.33 -2.15 12.37
N VAL A 38 6.16 -2.51 13.35
CA VAL A 38 6.68 -1.58 14.35
C VAL A 38 8.20 -1.56 14.29
N GLY A 39 8.76 -0.46 13.78
CA GLY A 39 10.21 -0.25 13.76
C GLY A 39 10.69 0.24 15.13
N VAL A 40 11.60 -0.49 15.75
CA VAL A 40 12.12 -0.14 17.08
C VAL A 40 13.32 0.80 16.95
N GLY A 41 13.18 1.97 17.56
CA GLY A 41 14.20 3.01 17.57
C GLY A 41 14.42 3.64 16.20
N ARG A 42 15.64 4.14 16.00
CA ARG A 42 16.04 4.83 14.76
C ARG A 42 16.57 3.88 13.69
N THR A 43 16.73 2.61 14.03
CA THR A 43 17.53 1.69 13.26
C THR A 43 16.85 1.28 11.96
N PRO A 44 15.57 0.87 11.92
CA PRO A 44 14.94 0.43 10.67
C PRO A 44 14.27 1.54 9.85
N ILE A 45 14.50 2.85 10.12
CA ILE A 45 13.73 3.95 9.49
C ILE A 45 13.63 3.84 7.95
N PRO A 46 14.73 3.63 7.19
CA PRO A 46 14.65 3.42 5.74
C PRO A 46 13.76 2.26 5.31
N LEU A 47 13.86 1.12 6.02
CA LEU A 47 13.08 -0.07 5.74
C LEU A 47 11.61 0.13 6.11
N MET A 48 11.33 0.74 7.25
CA MET A 48 9.98 1.10 7.65
C MET A 48 9.34 2.09 6.67
N SER A 49 10.11 3.02 6.12
CA SER A 49 9.65 3.92 5.05
C SER A 49 9.28 3.16 3.78
N LEU A 50 10.05 2.14 3.39
CA LEU A 50 9.72 1.29 2.26
C LEU A 50 8.48 0.42 2.55
N ILE A 51 8.38 -0.15 3.76
CA ILE A 51 7.18 -0.89 4.19
C ILE A 51 5.96 0.04 4.16
N GLU A 52 6.10 1.30 4.58
CA GLU A 52 5.00 2.28 4.53
C GLU A 52 4.57 2.57 3.10
N CYS A 53 5.51 2.76 2.16
CA CYS A 53 5.16 2.90 0.74
C CYS A 53 4.44 1.65 0.21
N TYR A 54 4.87 0.45 0.62
CA TYR A 54 4.34 -0.81 0.09
C TYR A 54 2.98 -1.20 0.69
N CYS A 55 2.83 -1.05 2.01
CA CYS A 55 1.70 -1.54 2.79
C CYS A 55 0.70 -0.44 3.19
N GLY A 56 1.07 0.84 3.12
CA GLY A 56 0.27 1.95 3.65
C GLY A 56 0.72 2.42 5.04
N LYS A 57 0.46 3.70 5.31
CA LYS A 57 0.88 4.41 6.53
C LYS A 57 0.26 3.85 7.81
N GLU A 58 -0.98 3.39 7.73
CA GLU A 58 -1.72 2.80 8.84
C GLU A 58 -1.14 1.46 9.31
N LYS A 59 -0.32 0.81 8.48
CA LYS A 59 0.35 -0.46 8.81
C LYS A 59 1.73 -0.25 9.44
N VAL A 60 2.23 0.98 9.51
CA VAL A 60 3.59 1.27 10.00
C VAL A 60 3.56 2.18 11.22
N ILE A 61 4.33 1.79 12.23
CA ILE A 61 4.63 2.63 13.39
C ILE A 61 6.14 2.65 13.57
N HIS A 62 6.68 3.85 13.66
CA HIS A 62 8.03 4.05 14.16
C HIS A 62 7.90 4.21 15.68
N LEU A 63 8.65 3.46 16.47
CA LEU A 63 8.55 3.46 17.92
C LEU A 63 9.88 3.93 18.51
N PRO A 64 10.00 5.16 19.05
CA PRO A 64 11.28 5.75 19.41
C PRO A 64 11.87 5.17 20.72
N LEU A 65 12.24 3.88 20.73
CA LEU A 65 12.77 3.14 21.88
C LEU A 65 14.25 2.76 21.74
N SER A 66 15.03 3.57 21.01
CA SER A 66 16.46 3.32 20.80
C SER A 66 17.21 3.14 22.12
N GLY A 67 17.79 1.96 22.34
CA GLY A 67 18.60 1.66 23.52
C GLY A 67 17.82 1.32 24.79
N PHE A 68 16.50 1.14 24.71
CA PHE A 68 15.68 0.65 25.83
C PHE A 68 16.05 -0.80 26.18
N ARG A 69 16.60 -1.06 27.38
CA ARG A 69 17.07 -2.39 27.80
C ARG A 69 16.83 -2.60 29.28
N HIS A 70 15.79 -3.33 29.68
CA HIS A 70 15.46 -3.57 31.09
C HIS A 70 14.86 -4.96 31.27
N ASN A 71 15.16 -5.59 32.42
CA ASN A 71 14.53 -6.82 32.90
C ASN A 71 13.10 -6.55 33.40
N TYR A 72 12.32 -7.60 33.60
CA TYR A 72 11.04 -7.56 34.33
C TYR A 72 11.23 -7.97 35.80
N PRO A 73 10.32 -7.62 36.74
CA PRO A 73 10.36 -8.21 38.09
C PRO A 73 10.43 -9.74 38.07
N GLY A 74 11.52 -10.29 38.62
CA GLY A 74 11.77 -11.74 38.67
C GLY A 74 12.65 -12.29 37.53
N GLU A 75 12.93 -11.50 36.50
CA GLU A 75 13.88 -11.84 35.43
C GLU A 75 15.25 -11.21 35.71
N ASN A 76 16.32 -11.97 35.52
CA ASN A 76 17.70 -11.48 35.68
C ASN A 76 18.58 -12.01 34.55
N HIS A 77 18.41 -11.43 33.36
CA HIS A 77 19.19 -11.78 32.16
C HIS A 77 20.37 -10.84 31.97
N GLU A 78 21.53 -11.40 31.62
CA GLU A 78 22.80 -10.66 31.45
C GLU A 78 22.74 -9.56 30.37
N LEU A 79 21.98 -9.78 29.29
CA LEU A 79 21.79 -8.77 28.23
C LEU A 79 20.88 -7.60 28.65
N LEU A 80 20.05 -7.77 29.68
CA LEU A 80 19.04 -6.80 30.11
C LEU A 80 19.47 -6.13 31.42
N ARG A 81 19.10 -4.86 31.62
CA ARG A 81 19.46 -4.09 32.84
C ARG A 81 18.47 -4.32 33.98
N SER A 82 18.67 -3.67 35.13
CA SER A 82 17.78 -3.76 36.29
C SER A 82 16.28 -3.55 35.93
N PRO A 83 15.36 -4.23 36.63
CA PRO A 83 13.93 -4.09 36.40
C PRO A 83 13.42 -2.66 36.51
N LEU A 84 12.39 -2.34 35.73
CA LEU A 84 11.71 -1.06 35.82
C LEU A 84 11.00 -0.92 37.17
N ASN A 85 11.14 0.25 37.80
CA ASN A 85 10.34 0.60 38.98
C ASN A 85 8.90 0.97 38.56
N LYS A 86 8.01 1.17 39.55
CA LYS A 86 6.59 1.49 39.28
C LYS A 86 6.40 2.74 38.41
N GLN A 87 7.18 3.79 38.64
CA GLN A 87 7.07 5.03 37.88
C GLN A 87 7.53 4.83 36.43
N HIS A 88 8.63 4.11 36.23
CA HIS A 88 9.13 3.74 34.91
C HIS A 88 8.12 2.90 34.12
N MET A 89 7.44 1.96 34.79
CA MET A 89 6.37 1.16 34.18
C MET A 89 5.21 2.03 33.70
N LEU A 90 4.79 3.02 34.49
CA LEU A 90 3.72 3.95 34.10
C LEU A 90 4.11 4.81 32.89
N SER A 91 5.34 5.34 32.86
CA SER A 91 5.82 6.12 31.71
C SER A 91 5.93 5.27 30.43
N LEU A 92 6.33 4.01 30.55
CA LEU A 92 6.37 3.09 29.40
C LEU A 92 4.96 2.72 28.90
N ASP A 93 4.00 2.55 29.80
CA ASP A 93 2.60 2.28 29.45
C ASP A 93 1.98 3.46 28.67
N GLU A 94 2.17 4.70 29.14
CA GLU A 94 1.74 5.89 28.40
C GLU A 94 2.44 6.04 27.05
N HIS A 95 3.73 5.71 26.98
CA HIS A 95 4.46 5.67 25.71
C HIS A 95 3.80 4.71 24.71
N PHE A 96 3.45 3.49 25.14
CA PHE A 96 2.74 2.54 24.28
C PHE A 96 1.34 3.00 23.91
N LYS A 97 0.58 3.64 24.81
CA LYS A 97 -0.73 4.21 24.47
C LYS A 97 -0.65 5.26 23.37
N ASN A 98 0.40 6.07 23.38
CA ASN A 98 0.59 7.13 22.40
C ASN A 98 1.00 6.61 21.02
N PHE A 99 1.89 5.61 20.95
CA PHE A 99 2.39 5.09 19.67
C PHE A 99 1.63 3.88 19.14
N VAL A 100 1.16 3.02 20.03
CA VAL A 100 0.45 1.76 19.71
C VAL A 100 -0.89 1.72 20.47
N PRO A 101 -1.82 2.65 20.17
CA PRO A 101 -3.06 2.76 20.92
C PRO A 101 -3.96 1.53 20.68
N VAL A 102 -4.59 1.03 21.75
CA VAL A 102 -5.47 -0.15 21.76
C VAL A 102 -6.53 -0.13 20.65
N HIS A 103 -7.10 1.05 20.34
CA HIS A 103 -8.13 1.14 19.31
C HIS A 103 -7.62 0.82 17.90
N ARG A 104 -6.33 1.05 17.60
CA ARG A 104 -5.70 0.67 16.32
C ARG A 104 -5.39 -0.83 16.22
N LEU A 105 -5.48 -1.55 17.33
CA LEU A 105 -5.11 -2.97 17.41
C LEU A 105 -6.31 -3.91 17.39
N LYS A 106 -7.54 -3.39 17.36
CA LYS A 106 -8.75 -4.22 17.42
C LYS A 106 -8.83 -5.25 16.28
N ASP A 107 -8.39 -4.84 15.10
CA ASP A 107 -8.42 -5.66 13.89
C ASP A 107 -7.00 -6.10 13.47
N ILE A 108 -6.04 -6.14 14.41
CA ILE A 108 -4.65 -6.53 14.18
C ILE A 108 -4.39 -7.87 14.87
N ASP A 109 -4.07 -8.88 14.07
CA ASP A 109 -3.78 -10.23 14.59
C ASP A 109 -2.33 -10.34 15.09
N GLN A 110 -1.44 -9.56 14.49
CA GLN A 110 -0.02 -9.59 14.82
C GLN A 110 0.71 -8.25 14.66
N ILE A 111 1.68 -8.03 15.54
CA ILE A 111 2.64 -6.93 15.51
C ILE A 111 4.01 -7.51 15.20
N LEU A 112 4.62 -7.10 14.08
CA LEU A 112 6.00 -7.42 13.76
C LEU A 112 6.92 -6.32 14.30
N LEU A 113 7.67 -6.62 15.36
CA LEU A 113 8.66 -5.70 15.92
C LEU A 113 9.99 -5.87 15.20
N ILE A 114 10.41 -4.86 14.44
CA ILE A 114 11.59 -4.91 13.58
C ILE A 114 12.71 -4.09 14.20
N ASP A 115 13.89 -4.69 14.38
CA ASP A 115 15.10 -3.97 14.79
C ASP A 115 16.37 -4.55 14.14
N PHE A 116 17.39 -3.72 14.00
CA PHE A 116 18.74 -4.14 13.62
C PHE A 116 19.52 -4.62 14.84
N VAL A 117 19.89 -5.90 14.84
CA VAL A 117 20.42 -6.59 16.01
C VAL A 117 21.95 -6.66 15.99
N ASP A 118 22.60 -5.92 16.91
CA ASP A 118 23.97 -6.21 17.37
C ASP A 118 23.97 -7.15 18.59
N SER A 119 23.32 -6.69 19.66
CA SER A 119 23.12 -7.45 20.91
C SER A 119 21.68 -7.92 21.07
N GLY A 120 20.73 -7.25 20.42
CA GLY A 120 19.31 -7.60 20.44
C GLY A 120 18.59 -7.27 21.75
N ALA A 121 19.30 -6.78 22.76
CA ALA A 121 18.73 -6.43 24.06
C ALA A 121 17.53 -5.47 23.96
N SER A 122 17.58 -4.51 23.03
CA SER A 122 16.46 -3.57 22.83
C SER A 122 15.22 -4.26 22.28
N LEU A 123 15.39 -5.07 21.24
CA LEU A 123 14.31 -5.84 20.64
C LEU A 123 13.66 -6.79 21.65
N ALA A 124 14.46 -7.51 22.45
CA ALA A 124 13.97 -8.39 23.51
C ALA A 124 13.16 -7.64 24.56
N ALA A 125 13.68 -6.51 25.07
CA ALA A 125 12.99 -5.71 26.06
C ALA A 125 11.65 -5.16 25.52
N VAL A 126 11.66 -4.55 24.32
CA VAL A 126 10.43 -4.01 23.71
C VAL A 126 9.41 -5.11 23.47
N ALA A 127 9.81 -6.26 22.91
CA ALA A 127 8.90 -7.36 22.65
C ALA A 127 8.20 -7.86 23.92
N ARG A 128 8.96 -8.00 25.01
CA ARG A 128 8.42 -8.43 26.30
C ARG A 128 7.41 -7.44 26.88
N TYR A 129 7.80 -6.17 26.96
CA TYR A 129 6.97 -5.13 27.57
C TYR A 129 5.75 -4.78 26.73
N LEU A 130 5.89 -4.76 25.40
CA LEU A 130 4.76 -4.57 24.51
C LEU A 130 3.78 -5.75 24.62
N SER A 131 4.27 -6.99 24.62
CA SER A 131 3.41 -8.18 24.82
C SER A 131 2.61 -8.10 26.12
N GLN A 132 3.24 -7.59 27.20
CA GLN A 132 2.55 -7.39 28.47
C GLN A 132 1.48 -6.30 28.37
N TYR A 133 1.77 -5.17 27.72
CA TYR A 133 0.80 -4.10 27.47
C TYR A 133 -0.42 -4.61 26.69
N ILE A 134 -0.20 -5.37 25.61
CA ILE A 134 -1.26 -6.01 24.81
C ILE A 134 -2.11 -6.97 25.66
N LYS A 135 -1.45 -7.82 26.45
CA LYS A 135 -2.14 -8.76 27.35
C LYS A 135 -2.97 -8.04 28.41
N ASN A 136 -2.45 -6.97 29.00
CA ASN A 136 -3.16 -6.16 29.99
C ASN A 136 -4.39 -5.46 29.38
N ALA A 137 -4.29 -5.06 28.10
CA ALA A 137 -5.40 -4.52 27.33
C ALA A 137 -6.41 -5.58 26.86
N LYS A 138 -6.16 -6.88 27.14
CA LYS A 138 -7.02 -8.02 26.74
C LYS A 138 -7.25 -8.12 25.22
N LEU A 139 -6.23 -7.79 24.44
CA LEU A 139 -6.26 -7.91 23.00
C LEU A 139 -5.71 -9.27 22.56
N ASP A 140 -6.34 -9.90 21.57
CA ASP A 140 -5.87 -11.13 20.93
C ASP A 140 -4.91 -10.80 19.77
N CYS A 141 -3.80 -10.14 20.11
CA CYS A 141 -2.79 -9.70 19.16
C CYS A 141 -1.43 -10.30 19.55
N ARG A 142 -0.80 -11.02 18.63
CA ARG A 142 0.53 -11.61 18.85
C ARG A 142 1.62 -10.56 18.60
N VAL A 143 2.70 -10.58 19.39
CA VAL A 143 3.88 -9.73 19.16
C VAL A 143 5.02 -10.63 18.73
N HIS A 144 5.52 -10.43 17.52
CA HIS A 144 6.56 -11.26 16.91
C HIS A 144 7.81 -10.42 16.58
N PRO A 145 8.96 -10.70 17.22
CA PRO A 145 10.22 -10.04 16.93
C PRO A 145 10.84 -10.49 15.60
N ILE A 146 11.30 -9.51 14.81
CA ILE A 146 12.09 -9.66 13.59
C ILE A 146 13.48 -9.06 13.83
N ALA A 147 14.48 -9.93 13.88
CA ALA A 147 15.88 -9.57 14.09
C ALA A 147 16.61 -9.44 12.75
N LEU A 148 16.95 -8.21 12.35
CA LEU A 148 17.79 -7.95 11.18
C LEU A 148 19.27 -8.09 11.58
N TYR A 149 19.99 -9.06 11.02
CA TYR A 149 21.37 -9.38 11.43
C TYR A 149 22.37 -9.37 10.27
N LYS A 150 23.63 -8.95 10.52
CA LYS A 150 24.65 -8.85 9.46
C LYS A 150 25.37 -10.16 9.14
N SER A 151 25.63 -10.99 10.13
CA SER A 151 26.45 -12.20 9.95
C SER A 151 26.10 -13.32 10.92
N LYS A 152 25.84 -12.97 12.18
CA LYS A 152 25.35 -13.91 13.18
C LYS A 152 24.49 -13.21 14.22
N ILE A 153 23.53 -13.96 14.75
CA ILE A 153 22.77 -13.59 15.94
C ILE A 153 23.53 -14.11 17.15
N SER A 154 23.71 -13.27 18.19
CA SER A 154 24.42 -13.68 19.40
C SER A 154 23.70 -14.80 20.14
N THR A 155 24.46 -15.73 20.71
CA THR A 155 23.92 -16.82 21.54
C THR A 155 23.14 -16.26 22.72
N ASP A 156 23.67 -15.21 23.37
CA ASP A 156 23.04 -14.57 24.51
C ASP A 156 21.66 -14.00 24.17
N PHE A 157 21.48 -13.47 22.94
CA PHE A 157 20.18 -12.96 22.50
C PHE A 157 19.16 -14.07 22.33
N ARG A 158 19.57 -15.20 21.72
CA ARG A 158 18.72 -16.39 21.60
C ARG A 158 18.31 -16.90 22.98
N GLN A 159 19.28 -17.08 23.88
CA GLN A 159 19.02 -17.53 25.25
C GLN A 159 18.10 -16.58 26.02
N THR A 160 18.25 -15.26 25.80
CA THR A 160 17.36 -14.27 26.43
C THR A 160 15.93 -14.41 25.93
N LEU A 161 15.72 -14.52 24.61
CA LEU A 161 14.40 -14.71 24.03
C LEU A 161 13.76 -16.04 24.46
N ASP A 162 14.53 -17.13 24.47
CA ASP A 162 14.07 -18.44 24.95
C ASP A 162 13.63 -18.37 26.42
N ALA A 163 14.43 -17.71 27.27
CA ALA A 163 14.14 -17.62 28.70
C ALA A 163 12.91 -16.77 29.03
N ILE A 164 12.57 -15.79 28.18
CA ILE A 164 11.34 -15.00 28.30
C ILE A 164 10.19 -15.57 27.46
N ASN A 165 10.34 -16.80 26.93
CA ASN A 165 9.37 -17.53 26.12
C ASN A 165 8.86 -16.74 24.90
N LEU A 166 9.77 -16.08 24.19
CA LEU A 166 9.48 -15.39 22.93
C LEU A 166 10.24 -16.05 21.79
N SER A 167 9.52 -16.44 20.74
CA SER A 167 10.13 -16.81 19.47
C SER A 167 10.55 -15.55 18.70
N PHE A 168 11.36 -15.71 17.66
CA PHE A 168 11.71 -14.63 16.74
C PHE A 168 12.04 -15.16 15.35
N THR A 169 11.96 -14.28 14.36
CA THR A 169 12.51 -14.56 13.02
C THR A 169 13.80 -13.79 12.79
N ALA A 170 14.79 -14.49 12.24
CA ALA A 170 16.06 -13.93 11.80
C ALA A 170 15.98 -13.56 10.32
N VAL A 171 16.30 -12.31 9.97
CA VAL A 171 16.40 -11.89 8.57
C VAL A 171 17.82 -11.37 8.32
N GLU A 172 18.54 -12.04 7.43
CA GLU A 172 19.92 -11.67 7.08
C GLU A 172 19.93 -10.37 6.30
N ILE A 173 20.85 -9.49 6.68
CA ILE A 173 21.16 -8.29 5.93
C ILE A 173 22.21 -8.66 4.88
N PRO A 174 21.93 -8.51 3.58
CA PRO A 174 22.85 -8.92 2.53
C PRO A 174 24.24 -8.27 2.69
N SER A 175 25.29 -9.06 2.43
CA SER A 175 26.69 -8.63 2.56
C SER A 175 27.10 -7.62 1.49
N PHE A 176 27.88 -6.62 1.88
CA PHE A 176 28.45 -5.65 0.97
C PHE A 176 29.69 -6.22 0.27
N SER A 177 29.87 -5.92 -1.03
CA SER A 177 31.20 -5.93 -1.62
C SER A 177 32.04 -4.83 -0.95
N ASN A 178 33.27 -5.16 -0.53
CA ASN A 178 34.22 -4.31 0.23
C ASN A 178 34.68 -3.00 -0.45
N HIS A 179 33.96 -2.48 -1.45
CA HIS A 179 34.27 -1.26 -2.19
C HIS A 179 33.33 -0.09 -1.85
N ILE A 180 32.80 -0.08 -0.63
CA ILE A 180 31.98 1.05 -0.15
C ILE A 180 32.92 2.09 0.44
N THR A 181 33.21 3.13 -0.34
CA THR A 181 33.78 4.38 0.16
C THR A 181 32.79 5.07 1.10
N ASP A 182 33.29 5.78 2.11
CA ASP A 182 32.51 6.57 3.06
C ASP A 182 31.38 7.36 2.35
N GLY A 183 30.13 6.92 2.53
CA GLY A 183 28.96 7.56 1.90
C GLY A 183 27.75 6.66 1.62
N GLU A 184 27.90 5.33 1.57
CA GLU A 184 26.82 4.41 1.16
C GLU A 184 26.23 3.59 2.34
N PHE A 185 24.93 3.26 2.22
CA PHE A 185 24.05 2.46 3.10
C PHE A 185 24.65 2.06 4.46
N LYS A 186 24.43 2.85 5.52
CA LYS A 186 24.95 2.55 6.86
C LYS A 186 24.07 1.58 7.65
N PHE A 187 23.42 0.61 7.01
CA PHE A 187 22.53 -0.38 7.64
C PHE A 187 21.57 0.23 8.69
N GLY A 188 21.03 1.42 8.42
CA GLY A 188 20.16 2.10 9.38
C GLY A 188 20.83 2.64 10.65
N ARG A 189 22.17 2.61 10.78
CA ARG A 189 22.88 3.01 12.00
C ARG A 189 23.47 4.41 11.95
N GLY A 190 23.29 5.10 13.06
CA GLY A 190 23.97 6.35 13.41
C GLY A 190 23.25 7.59 12.90
N LYS A 191 23.85 8.76 13.20
CA LYS A 191 23.32 10.10 12.90
C LYS A 191 22.95 10.33 11.42
N TYR A 192 23.38 9.45 10.54
CA TYR A 192 23.14 9.54 9.10
C TYR A 192 21.64 9.46 8.75
N TYR A 193 20.89 8.55 9.37
CA TYR A 193 19.44 8.42 9.13
C TYR A 193 18.58 9.24 10.11
N ASP A 194 19.19 9.93 11.08
CA ASP A 194 18.48 10.85 11.98
C ASP A 194 17.77 11.96 11.20
N VAL A 195 18.31 12.37 10.05
CA VAL A 195 17.75 13.44 9.20
C VAL A 195 16.42 13.08 8.55
N ILE A 196 16.12 11.77 8.41
CA ILE A 196 14.83 11.28 7.91
C ILE A 196 13.98 10.67 9.02
N SER A 197 14.41 10.74 10.29
CA SER A 197 13.62 10.18 11.39
C SER A 197 12.35 11.01 11.59
N PRO A 198 11.15 10.40 11.67
CA PRO A 198 9.93 11.10 12.07
C PRO A 198 9.93 11.56 13.53
N TYR A 199 10.97 11.19 14.29
CA TYR A 199 11.15 11.57 15.68
C TYR A 199 12.47 12.27 15.91
N ASN A 200 12.43 13.33 16.73
CA ASN A 200 13.59 14.17 17.03
C ASN A 200 14.56 13.53 18.04
N ARG A 201 14.09 12.57 18.86
CA ARG A 201 14.81 12.02 20.02
C ARG A 201 14.42 10.57 20.30
N SER A 202 15.29 9.87 21.02
CA SER A 202 14.96 8.57 21.61
C SER A 202 14.15 8.81 22.89
N PHE A 203 13.20 7.92 23.19
CA PHE A 203 12.51 7.91 24.48
C PHE A 203 13.51 7.61 25.60
N SER A 204 13.48 8.44 26.64
CA SER A 204 14.16 8.19 27.90
C SER A 204 13.11 8.05 28.99
N ILE A 205 13.05 6.88 29.62
CA ILE A 205 12.12 6.62 30.73
C ILE A 205 12.36 7.59 31.89
N GLU A 206 13.61 8.00 32.09
CA GLU A 206 14.00 8.96 33.14
C GLU A 206 13.38 10.35 32.92
N ALA A 207 13.07 10.71 31.67
CA ALA A 207 12.41 11.98 31.33
C ALA A 207 10.88 11.94 31.51
N GLY A 208 10.30 10.77 31.82
CA GLY A 208 8.85 10.57 32.00
C GLY A 208 8.05 10.55 30.69
N ASP A 209 6.74 10.82 30.77
CA ASP A 209 5.79 10.79 29.64
C ASP A 209 5.84 12.05 28.75
N GLN A 210 7.04 12.53 28.42
CA GLN A 210 7.21 13.62 27.46
C GLN A 210 7.07 13.14 26.00
N THR A 211 6.20 12.15 25.78
CA THR A 211 6.03 11.45 24.50
C THR A 211 5.68 12.39 23.35
N HIS A 212 4.87 13.42 23.60
CA HIS A 212 4.52 14.45 22.61
C HIS A 212 5.74 15.22 22.07
N GLN A 213 6.83 15.31 22.83
CA GLN A 213 8.05 16.01 22.42
C GLN A 213 8.89 15.18 21.45
N LEU A 214 8.54 13.92 21.19
CA LEU A 214 9.32 13.03 20.34
C LEU A 214 9.05 13.27 18.84
N VAL A 215 7.93 13.87 18.44
CA VAL A 215 7.54 14.07 17.03
C VAL A 215 8.36 15.18 16.36
N SER A 216 8.80 14.98 15.11
CA SER A 216 9.54 15.97 14.31
C SER A 216 8.82 16.40 13.03
N ASP A 217 9.33 17.47 12.40
CA ASP A 217 8.99 17.82 11.01
C ASP A 217 9.35 16.65 10.09
N PHE A 218 8.43 16.31 9.21
CA PHE A 218 8.39 15.07 8.43
C PHE A 218 8.80 15.30 6.96
N THR A 219 9.17 16.53 6.60
CA THR A 219 9.50 16.92 5.23
C THR A 219 10.61 16.06 4.61
N GLN A 220 11.70 15.81 5.35
CA GLN A 220 12.82 14.99 4.87
C GLN A 220 12.44 13.51 4.70
N TYR A 221 11.60 12.97 5.59
CA TYR A 221 11.09 11.61 5.45
C TYR A 221 10.23 11.47 4.19
N HIS A 222 9.35 12.44 3.93
CA HIS A 222 8.57 12.47 2.70
C HIS A 222 9.44 12.59 1.44
N HIS A 223 10.50 13.39 1.46
CA HIS A 223 11.45 13.43 0.34
C HIS A 223 12.14 12.07 0.12
N TYR A 224 12.43 11.31 1.17
CA TYR A 224 12.97 9.96 1.05
C TYR A 224 11.93 8.97 0.49
N GLN A 225 10.68 9.05 0.94
CA GLN A 225 9.57 8.25 0.37
C GLN A 225 9.37 8.51 -1.13
N VAL A 226 9.44 9.76 -1.57
CA VAL A 226 9.35 10.10 -3.00
C VAL A 226 10.46 9.43 -3.81
N GLN A 227 11.69 9.41 -3.29
CA GLN A 227 12.79 8.69 -3.94
C GLN A 227 12.56 7.18 -4.00
N LEU A 228 12.01 6.57 -2.93
CA LEU A 228 11.64 5.15 -2.94
C LEU A 228 10.58 4.86 -4.00
N ILE A 229 9.52 5.67 -4.06
CA ILE A 229 8.42 5.53 -5.03
C ILE A 229 8.92 5.60 -6.47
N GLN A 230 9.81 6.56 -6.77
CA GLN A 230 10.39 6.68 -8.11
C GLN A 230 11.12 5.40 -8.55
N ARG A 231 11.68 4.63 -7.60
CA ARG A 231 12.26 3.30 -7.89
C ARG A 231 11.18 2.22 -8.04
N MET A 232 10.21 2.21 -7.13
CA MET A 232 9.11 1.23 -7.13
C MET A 232 8.27 1.29 -8.41
N LEU A 233 8.08 2.48 -8.99
CA LEU A 233 7.30 2.69 -10.22
C LEU A 233 7.89 2.06 -11.48
N VAL A 234 9.15 1.62 -11.45
CA VAL A 234 9.85 0.98 -12.58
C VAL A 234 10.45 -0.37 -12.18
N ASP A 235 10.10 -0.89 -11.01
CA ASP A 235 10.58 -2.17 -10.50
C ASP A 235 9.62 -3.29 -10.87
N GLU A 236 10.06 -4.20 -11.74
CA GLU A 236 9.25 -5.30 -12.24
C GLU A 236 8.72 -6.23 -11.14
N GLU A 237 9.46 -6.44 -10.04
CA GLU A 237 9.00 -7.31 -8.95
C GLU A 237 7.92 -6.65 -8.09
N ILE A 238 7.87 -5.31 -8.08
CA ILE A 238 6.82 -4.55 -7.42
C ILE A 238 5.59 -4.45 -8.32
N GLU A 239 5.80 -4.19 -9.61
CA GLU A 239 4.71 -4.07 -10.59
C GLU A 239 4.08 -5.41 -10.97
N ASN A 240 4.86 -6.49 -10.97
CA ASN A 240 4.42 -7.85 -11.32
C ASN A 240 4.96 -8.87 -10.30
N PRO A 241 4.38 -8.91 -9.08
CA PRO A 241 4.89 -9.72 -7.97
C PRO A 241 4.69 -11.24 -8.13
N LEU A 242 3.95 -11.67 -9.17
CA LEU A 242 3.62 -13.07 -9.48
C LEU A 242 4.34 -13.46 -10.77
N VAL A 243 5.14 -14.52 -10.75
CA VAL A 243 6.07 -14.87 -11.87
C VAL A 243 5.81 -16.29 -12.41
N GLY A 244 5.27 -17.18 -11.58
CA GLY A 244 5.01 -18.57 -11.91
C GLY A 244 3.64 -18.80 -12.56
N GLU A 245 3.52 -19.97 -13.18
CA GLU A 245 2.25 -20.44 -13.76
C GLU A 245 1.22 -20.63 -12.65
N MET A 246 -0.02 -20.20 -12.94
CA MET A 246 -1.17 -20.37 -12.06
C MET A 246 -2.30 -21.06 -12.83
N SER A 247 -2.95 -22.03 -12.21
CA SER A 247 -4.18 -22.63 -12.72
C SER A 247 -5.34 -22.41 -11.74
N LEU A 248 -6.56 -22.49 -12.26
CA LEU A 248 -7.79 -22.21 -11.53
C LEU A 248 -8.69 -23.45 -11.55
N GLU A 249 -9.21 -23.82 -10.39
CA GLU A 249 -10.17 -24.91 -10.22
C GLU A 249 -11.41 -24.40 -9.48
N PHE A 250 -12.59 -24.81 -9.96
CA PHE A 250 -13.87 -24.56 -9.31
C PHE A 250 -14.35 -25.85 -8.64
N VAL A 251 -14.22 -25.93 -7.32
CA VAL A 251 -14.68 -27.09 -6.55
C VAL A 251 -16.16 -26.89 -6.21
N SER A 252 -17.00 -27.72 -6.85
CA SER A 252 -18.44 -27.85 -6.64
C SER A 252 -19.12 -26.60 -6.05
N ASN A 253 -19.24 -25.54 -6.87
CA ASN A 253 -19.95 -24.27 -6.64
C ASN A 253 -19.63 -23.45 -5.37
N GLY A 254 -18.74 -23.90 -4.49
CA GLY A 254 -18.52 -23.28 -3.17
C GLY A 254 -17.13 -22.68 -2.97
N THR A 255 -16.14 -23.18 -3.72
CA THR A 255 -14.74 -22.81 -3.49
C THR A 255 -14.01 -22.66 -4.81
N VAL A 256 -13.20 -21.61 -4.89
CA VAL A 256 -12.25 -21.38 -5.97
C VAL A 256 -10.86 -21.68 -5.42
N ILE A 257 -10.11 -22.51 -6.13
CA ILE A 257 -8.73 -22.86 -5.80
C ILE A 257 -7.83 -22.33 -6.91
N LYS A 258 -6.84 -21.52 -6.53
CA LYS A 258 -5.72 -21.13 -7.38
C LYS A 258 -4.51 -21.97 -7.02
N HIS A 259 -4.03 -22.78 -7.96
CA HIS A 259 -2.83 -23.58 -7.83
C HIS A 259 -1.63 -22.75 -8.28
N CYS A 260 -0.68 -22.51 -7.39
CA CYS A 260 0.55 -21.74 -7.67
C CYS A 260 1.75 -22.69 -7.84
N SER A 261 2.83 -22.20 -8.47
CA SER A 261 4.02 -23.02 -8.71
C SER A 261 4.78 -23.38 -7.40
N SER A 262 4.67 -22.51 -6.38
CA SER A 262 5.33 -22.67 -5.09
C SER A 262 4.49 -22.13 -3.92
N SER A 263 4.86 -22.52 -2.69
CA SER A 263 4.24 -22.01 -1.46
C SER A 263 4.56 -20.53 -1.19
N VAL A 264 5.68 -20.03 -1.70
CA VAL A 264 6.03 -18.61 -1.62
C VAL A 264 5.08 -17.79 -2.48
N GLU A 265 4.75 -18.28 -3.68
CA GLU A 265 3.81 -17.59 -4.57
C GLU A 265 2.37 -17.62 -4.08
N SER A 266 1.89 -18.77 -3.57
CA SER A 266 0.56 -18.83 -2.96
C SER A 266 0.47 -17.90 -1.73
N ASN A 267 1.53 -17.79 -0.92
CA ASN A 267 1.59 -16.82 0.17
C ASN A 267 1.50 -15.37 -0.36
N ARG A 268 2.30 -15.01 -1.37
CA ARG A 268 2.25 -13.68 -2.00
C ARG A 268 0.85 -13.35 -2.53
N LEU A 269 0.25 -14.27 -3.26
CA LEU A 269 -1.10 -14.11 -3.83
C LEU A 269 -2.16 -13.97 -2.73
N CYS A 270 -2.09 -14.81 -1.69
CA CYS A 270 -2.97 -14.73 -0.53
C CYS A 270 -2.85 -13.37 0.18
N ARG A 271 -1.62 -12.86 0.37
CA ARG A 271 -1.38 -11.52 0.93
C ARG A 271 -1.96 -10.42 0.04
N LEU A 272 -1.78 -10.49 -1.27
CA LEU A 272 -2.34 -9.52 -2.22
C LEU A 272 -3.86 -9.45 -2.09
N PHE A 273 -4.54 -10.60 -2.16
CA PHE A 273 -6.00 -10.66 -2.11
C PHE A 273 -6.54 -10.07 -0.83
N ASN A 274 -5.99 -10.49 0.28
CA ASN A 274 -6.53 -10.11 1.57
C ASN A 274 -6.16 -8.68 1.99
N SER A 275 -5.07 -8.11 1.48
CA SER A 275 -4.63 -6.75 1.83
C SER A 275 -5.40 -5.65 1.09
N PHE A 276 -6.27 -5.99 0.14
CA PHE A 276 -7.16 -5.03 -0.52
C PHE A 276 -8.55 -5.08 0.11
N PRO A 277 -9.10 -3.95 0.58
CA PRO A 277 -10.50 -3.89 0.99
C PRO A 277 -11.44 -4.28 -0.16
N TYR A 278 -12.62 -4.83 0.17
CA TYR A 278 -13.65 -5.25 -0.78
C TYR A 278 -13.26 -6.38 -1.76
N HIS A 279 -12.04 -6.91 -1.65
CA HIS A 279 -11.61 -8.11 -2.37
C HIS A 279 -12.03 -9.39 -1.64
N VAL A 280 -12.18 -10.50 -2.37
CA VAL A 280 -12.39 -11.82 -1.76
C VAL A 280 -11.30 -12.12 -0.74
N LYS A 281 -11.71 -12.65 0.42
CA LYS A 281 -10.79 -13.14 1.44
C LYS A 281 -10.36 -14.55 1.10
N ALA A 282 -9.07 -14.80 1.19
CA ALA A 282 -8.45 -16.04 0.78
C ALA A 282 -7.64 -16.67 1.92
N ASN A 283 -7.53 -17.99 1.88
CA ASN A 283 -6.66 -18.77 2.75
C ASN A 283 -5.58 -19.42 1.91
N GLN A 284 -4.39 -19.57 2.49
CA GLN A 284 -3.30 -20.32 1.88
C GLN A 284 -3.28 -21.74 2.43
N LEU A 285 -3.10 -22.74 1.55
CA LEU A 285 -2.77 -24.11 1.91
C LEU A 285 -1.64 -24.60 1.02
N GLU A 286 -0.42 -24.73 1.57
CA GLU A 286 0.78 -25.06 0.81
C GLU A 286 0.93 -24.19 -0.46
N LYS A 287 0.75 -24.79 -1.65
CA LYS A 287 0.82 -24.14 -2.97
C LYS A 287 -0.52 -23.63 -3.49
N GLU A 288 -1.58 -23.73 -2.69
CA GLU A 288 -2.93 -23.35 -3.08
C GLU A 288 -3.36 -22.06 -2.37
N VAL A 289 -4.15 -21.25 -3.08
CA VAL A 289 -4.91 -20.15 -2.52
C VAL A 289 -6.39 -20.43 -2.73
N GLN A 290 -7.13 -20.52 -1.65
CA GLN A 290 -8.54 -20.90 -1.64
C GLN A 290 -9.40 -19.73 -1.19
N TYR A 291 -10.48 -19.45 -1.91
CA TYR A 291 -11.47 -18.46 -1.49
C TYR A 291 -12.88 -18.90 -1.86
N SER A 292 -13.88 -18.37 -1.16
CA SER A 292 -15.29 -18.68 -1.45
C SER A 292 -15.68 -18.18 -2.83
N PHE A 293 -16.35 -19.03 -3.61
CA PHE A 293 -16.94 -18.62 -4.87
C PHE A 293 -17.97 -17.51 -4.62
N VAL A 294 -17.89 -16.43 -5.40
CA VAL A 294 -18.84 -15.31 -5.32
C VAL A 294 -19.94 -15.54 -6.36
N SER A 295 -21.17 -15.82 -5.91
CA SER A 295 -22.33 -15.85 -6.79
C SER A 295 -22.70 -14.44 -7.23
N GLY A 296 -23.12 -14.28 -8.49
CA GLY A 296 -23.53 -13.00 -9.03
C GLY A 296 -23.21 -12.85 -10.50
N MET A 297 -23.11 -11.60 -10.95
CA MET A 297 -22.74 -11.26 -12.32
C MET A 297 -21.50 -10.38 -12.35
N THR A 298 -20.66 -10.53 -13.37
CA THR A 298 -19.57 -9.57 -13.60
C THR A 298 -20.16 -8.19 -13.86
N LEU A 299 -19.45 -7.16 -13.41
CA LEU A 299 -19.80 -5.77 -13.70
C LEU A 299 -19.82 -5.54 -15.22
N GLU A 300 -18.98 -6.26 -15.98
CA GLU A 300 -18.98 -6.23 -17.44
C GLU A 300 -20.35 -6.59 -18.01
N LYS A 301 -20.91 -7.72 -17.57
CA LYS A 301 -22.23 -8.18 -18.04
C LYS A 301 -23.31 -7.18 -17.64
N GLN A 302 -23.24 -6.62 -16.43
CA GLN A 302 -24.21 -5.64 -15.94
C GLN A 302 -24.18 -4.34 -16.77
N VAL A 303 -22.98 -3.82 -17.04
CA VAL A 303 -22.74 -2.57 -17.80
C VAL A 303 -23.10 -2.74 -19.27
N PHE A 304 -22.58 -3.77 -19.95
CA PHE A 304 -22.80 -3.93 -21.39
C PHE A 304 -24.19 -4.48 -21.75
N SER A 305 -24.95 -4.99 -20.77
CA SER A 305 -26.38 -5.27 -20.91
C SER A 305 -27.26 -4.07 -20.50
N GLU A 306 -26.68 -2.92 -20.17
CA GLU A 306 -27.38 -1.66 -19.83
C GLU A 306 -28.38 -1.83 -18.67
N GLN A 307 -28.03 -2.66 -17.68
CA GLN A 307 -28.90 -2.87 -16.53
C GLN A 307 -28.96 -1.62 -15.65
N LYS A 308 -30.14 -1.33 -15.10
CA LYS A 308 -30.34 -0.18 -14.19
C LYS A 308 -29.39 -0.17 -13.00
N GLY A 309 -29.00 -1.34 -12.50
CA GLY A 309 -28.07 -1.50 -11.39
C GLY A 309 -26.64 -0.98 -11.67
N ALA A 310 -26.24 -0.82 -12.94
CA ALA A 310 -24.89 -0.40 -13.31
C ALA A 310 -24.50 0.95 -12.72
N PHE A 311 -25.42 1.92 -12.64
CA PHE A 311 -25.15 3.23 -12.03
C PHE A 311 -24.78 3.10 -10.55
N LYS A 312 -25.52 2.27 -9.80
CA LYS A 312 -25.26 2.01 -8.38
C LYS A 312 -23.91 1.30 -8.20
N SER A 313 -23.61 0.31 -9.04
CA SER A 313 -22.34 -0.42 -8.99
C SER A 313 -21.14 0.47 -9.32
N ILE A 314 -21.26 1.40 -10.29
CA ILE A 314 -20.21 2.36 -10.63
C ILE A 314 -20.03 3.42 -9.52
N ALA A 315 -21.10 3.85 -8.86
CA ALA A 315 -21.00 4.72 -7.69
C ALA A 315 -20.29 4.00 -6.51
N GLN A 316 -20.60 2.72 -6.27
CA GLN A 316 -19.88 1.89 -5.30
C GLN A 316 -18.40 1.73 -5.67
N LEU A 317 -18.08 1.48 -6.93
CA LEU A 317 -16.70 1.42 -7.42
C LEU A 317 -15.94 2.72 -7.12
N ALA A 318 -16.55 3.87 -7.40
CA ALA A 318 -15.97 5.18 -7.12
C ALA A 318 -15.73 5.40 -5.63
N HIS A 319 -16.69 5.01 -4.79
CA HIS A 319 -16.56 5.07 -3.33
C HIS A 319 -15.41 4.20 -2.82
N TYR A 320 -15.37 2.91 -3.20
CA TYR A 320 -14.35 1.97 -2.76
C TYR A 320 -12.94 2.39 -3.19
N LEU A 321 -12.75 2.77 -4.46
CA LEU A 321 -11.45 3.27 -4.91
C LEU A 321 -11.11 4.61 -4.27
N GLY A 322 -12.10 5.46 -4.03
CA GLY A 322 -11.93 6.73 -3.32
C GLY A 322 -11.34 6.50 -1.92
N GLU A 323 -11.95 5.60 -1.15
CA GLU A 323 -11.47 5.26 0.18
C GLU A 323 -10.06 4.64 0.16
N ILE A 324 -9.79 3.72 -0.76
CA ILE A 324 -8.50 3.02 -0.82
C ILE A 324 -7.39 3.95 -1.31
N HIS A 325 -7.56 4.60 -2.46
CA HIS A 325 -6.51 5.41 -3.07
C HIS A 325 -6.18 6.64 -2.24
N TRP A 326 -7.19 7.24 -1.59
CA TRP A 326 -7.01 8.46 -0.78
C TRP A 326 -6.76 8.19 0.70
N HIS A 327 -6.52 6.92 1.09
CA HIS A 327 -6.07 6.55 2.42
C HIS A 327 -4.59 6.91 2.67
N SER A 328 -4.24 8.20 2.59
CA SER A 328 -2.87 8.75 2.66
C SER A 328 -1.99 8.49 1.42
N PRO A 329 -2.37 8.96 0.22
CA PRO A 329 -1.54 8.82 -0.96
C PRO A 329 -0.27 9.66 -0.84
N ILE A 330 0.83 9.15 -1.40
CA ILE A 330 2.09 9.87 -1.46
C ILE A 330 2.18 10.57 -2.82
N LEU A 331 2.32 11.89 -2.81
CA LEU A 331 2.50 12.68 -4.02
C LEU A 331 3.95 12.59 -4.49
N PHE A 332 4.14 12.39 -5.79
CA PHE A 332 5.47 12.43 -6.39
C PHE A 332 5.49 13.39 -7.59
N PRO A 333 6.58 14.18 -7.76
CA PRO A 333 6.69 15.19 -8.80
C PRO A 333 6.98 14.58 -10.17
N ASP A 334 6.98 15.43 -11.21
CA ASP A 334 7.38 15.11 -12.58
C ASP A 334 6.63 13.93 -13.21
N TYR A 335 5.33 13.82 -12.89
CA TYR A 335 4.50 12.69 -13.32
C TYR A 335 4.42 12.54 -14.84
N ALA A 336 4.34 13.66 -15.56
CA ALA A 336 4.31 13.65 -17.02
C ALA A 336 5.59 13.04 -17.62
N ASN A 337 6.75 13.27 -17.01
CA ASN A 337 8.01 12.67 -17.44
C ASN A 337 8.05 11.16 -17.16
N ILE A 338 7.53 10.72 -16.02
CA ILE A 338 7.41 9.28 -15.70
C ILE A 338 6.50 8.57 -16.72
N CYS A 339 5.35 9.16 -17.06
CA CYS A 339 4.49 8.62 -18.11
C CYS A 339 5.19 8.61 -19.48
N HIS A 340 5.97 9.65 -19.81
CA HIS A 340 6.73 9.71 -21.05
C HIS A 340 7.77 8.59 -21.14
N GLN A 341 8.50 8.31 -20.06
CA GLN A 341 9.45 7.20 -19.97
C GLN A 341 8.77 5.82 -20.17
N ARG A 342 7.50 5.69 -19.78
CA ARG A 342 6.66 4.51 -20.04
C ARG A 342 6.14 4.45 -21.48
N GLY A 343 6.45 5.44 -22.32
CA GLY A 343 6.06 5.48 -23.73
C GLY A 343 4.84 6.34 -24.04
N ALA A 344 4.41 7.23 -23.13
CA ALA A 344 3.37 8.22 -23.41
C ALA A 344 3.87 9.30 -24.38
N THR A 345 3.03 9.65 -25.36
CA THR A 345 3.25 10.81 -26.23
C THR A 345 3.05 12.09 -25.39
N VAL A 346 4.10 12.90 -25.23
CA VAL A 346 4.12 14.05 -24.31
C VAL A 346 2.98 15.02 -24.61
N ILE A 347 2.08 15.21 -23.62
CA ILE A 347 1.24 16.41 -23.56
C ILE A 347 2.15 17.55 -23.10
N LYS A 348 2.17 18.66 -23.84
CA LYS A 348 2.98 19.85 -23.55
C LYS A 348 2.87 20.24 -22.06
N ASN A 349 4.00 20.19 -21.37
CA ASN A 349 4.37 21.06 -20.24
C ASN A 349 3.34 21.20 -19.10
N ASN A 350 2.94 20.10 -18.46
CA ASN A 350 2.17 20.15 -17.22
C ASN A 350 3.02 19.69 -16.04
N HIS A 351 3.42 20.66 -15.20
CA HIS A 351 3.93 20.42 -13.84
C HIS A 351 2.81 19.80 -12.99
N CYS A 352 2.64 18.48 -13.09
CA CYS A 352 1.65 17.73 -12.33
C CYS A 352 2.33 16.67 -11.46
N TYR A 353 1.67 16.37 -10.35
CA TYR A 353 2.07 15.34 -9.40
C TYR A 353 1.27 14.07 -9.65
N GLY A 354 1.95 12.92 -9.53
CA GLY A 354 1.33 11.61 -9.47
C GLY A 354 0.92 11.29 -8.04
N TYR A 355 0.11 10.24 -7.88
CA TYR A 355 -0.32 9.73 -6.59
C TYR A 355 0.05 8.25 -6.49
N PHE A 356 0.79 7.90 -5.44
CA PHE A 356 1.18 6.54 -5.15
C PHE A 356 0.40 6.05 -3.93
N SER A 357 -0.25 4.89 -4.05
CA SER A 357 -1.04 4.30 -2.97
C SER A 357 -1.20 2.78 -3.18
N GLN A 358 -2.01 2.14 -2.34
CA GLN A 358 -2.53 0.82 -2.62
C GLN A 358 -3.42 0.85 -3.87
N ILE A 359 -3.27 -0.15 -4.73
CA ILE A 359 -4.06 -0.31 -5.97
C ILE A 359 -4.47 -1.76 -6.15
N HIS A 360 -5.44 -2.02 -7.01
CA HIS A 360 -5.78 -3.36 -7.48
C HIS A 360 -4.75 -3.85 -8.51
N GLY A 361 -4.40 -2.98 -9.46
CA GLY A 361 -3.40 -3.21 -10.50
C GLY A 361 -3.89 -4.03 -11.70
N ASP A 362 -5.16 -4.42 -11.73
CA ASP A 362 -5.81 -5.14 -12.84
C ASP A 362 -7.33 -4.90 -12.85
N LEU A 363 -7.73 -3.63 -12.74
CA LEU A 363 -9.12 -3.29 -12.44
C LEU A 363 -9.96 -3.05 -13.71
N HIS A 364 -10.34 -4.14 -14.37
CA HIS A 364 -11.32 -4.13 -15.46
C HIS A 364 -12.66 -4.76 -15.05
N PHE A 365 -13.73 -4.50 -15.80
CA PHE A 365 -15.11 -4.94 -15.45
C PHE A 365 -15.32 -6.44 -15.25
N ARG A 366 -14.42 -7.29 -15.75
CA ARG A 366 -14.47 -8.74 -15.51
C ARG A 366 -13.92 -9.17 -14.14
N ASN A 367 -13.08 -8.34 -13.52
CA ASN A 367 -12.48 -8.59 -12.20
C ASN A 367 -13.32 -7.98 -11.07
N MET A 368 -14.59 -7.70 -11.36
CA MET A 368 -15.54 -7.12 -10.44
C MET A 368 -16.85 -7.89 -10.55
N ILE A 369 -17.33 -8.43 -9.43
CA ILE A 369 -18.58 -9.17 -9.34
C ILE A 369 -19.58 -8.35 -8.54
N VAL A 370 -20.80 -8.24 -9.06
CA VAL A 370 -21.95 -7.73 -8.32
C VAL A 370 -22.70 -8.95 -7.80
N ASP A 371 -22.68 -9.13 -6.48
CA ASP A 371 -23.32 -10.27 -5.83
C ASP A 371 -24.85 -10.14 -5.83
N ASP A 372 -25.53 -11.17 -5.32
CA ASP A 372 -26.99 -11.21 -5.24
C ASP A 372 -27.57 -10.14 -4.29
N ASN A 373 -26.75 -9.54 -3.43
CA ASN A 373 -27.10 -8.42 -2.55
C ASN A 373 -26.77 -7.04 -3.17
N ASN A 374 -26.35 -7.00 -4.43
CA ASN A 374 -25.88 -5.80 -5.14
C ASN A 374 -24.62 -5.16 -4.53
N LYS A 375 -23.80 -5.95 -3.83
CA LYS A 375 -22.49 -5.53 -3.35
C LYS A 375 -21.44 -5.78 -4.43
N LEU A 376 -20.59 -4.79 -4.66
CA LEU A 376 -19.43 -4.95 -5.54
C LEU A 376 -18.30 -5.67 -4.81
N ILE A 377 -17.72 -6.69 -5.44
CA ILE A 377 -16.63 -7.50 -4.89
C ILE A 377 -15.50 -7.58 -5.92
N PHE A 378 -14.28 -7.31 -5.48
CA PHE A 378 -13.08 -7.42 -6.31
C PHE A 378 -12.49 -8.83 -6.29
N ILE A 379 -11.95 -9.25 -7.43
CA ILE A 379 -11.22 -10.51 -7.61
C ILE A 379 -9.97 -10.26 -8.45
N ASP A 380 -9.02 -11.20 -8.41
CA ASP A 380 -7.85 -11.23 -9.29
C ASP A 380 -6.97 -9.97 -9.23
N ARG A 381 -6.68 -9.52 -8.00
CA ARG A 381 -5.69 -8.46 -7.74
C ARG A 381 -4.28 -8.87 -8.19
N MET A 382 -3.57 -7.94 -8.83
CA MET A 382 -2.19 -8.16 -9.31
C MET A 382 -1.11 -7.39 -8.55
N ARG A 383 -1.43 -6.25 -7.90
CA ARG A 383 -0.42 -5.35 -7.33
C ARG A 383 -0.76 -4.94 -5.90
N ALA A 384 0.24 -4.78 -5.03
CA ALA A 384 0.04 -4.30 -3.66
C ALA A 384 -0.08 -2.77 -3.58
N CYS A 385 0.72 -2.08 -4.38
CA CYS A 385 0.80 -0.62 -4.44
C CYS A 385 1.24 -0.18 -5.83
N GLY A 386 1.07 1.10 -6.12
CA GLY A 386 1.46 1.68 -7.39
C GLY A 386 0.86 3.05 -7.63
N ASP A 387 0.98 3.47 -8.87
CA ASP A 387 0.31 4.65 -9.40
C ASP A 387 -1.20 4.42 -9.48
N ILE A 388 -1.99 5.22 -8.75
CA ILE A 388 -3.45 4.99 -8.60
C ILE A 388 -4.21 5.00 -9.93
N TYR A 389 -3.65 5.63 -10.97
CA TYR A 389 -4.31 5.71 -12.26
C TYR A 389 -4.33 4.37 -13.01
N TYR A 390 -3.54 3.38 -12.56
CA TYR A 390 -3.57 2.00 -13.06
C TYR A 390 -4.89 1.27 -12.81
N ASP A 391 -5.73 1.77 -11.89
CA ASP A 391 -7.03 1.19 -11.57
C ASP A 391 -8.19 1.75 -12.41
N PHE A 392 -7.92 2.60 -13.40
CA PHE A 392 -8.96 3.20 -14.24
C PHE A 392 -9.06 2.72 -15.71
N PRO A 393 -8.57 1.53 -16.13
CA PRO A 393 -8.69 1.09 -17.52
C PRO A 393 -10.15 0.88 -17.95
N PHE A 394 -11.07 0.66 -17.00
CA PHE A 394 -12.50 0.59 -17.29
C PHE A 394 -13.08 1.90 -17.88
N VAL A 395 -12.45 3.06 -17.63
CA VAL A 395 -12.86 4.35 -18.24
C VAL A 395 -12.65 4.32 -19.76
N VAL A 396 -11.53 3.73 -20.22
CA VAL A 396 -11.29 3.51 -21.66
C VAL A 396 -12.38 2.61 -22.24
N SER A 397 -12.76 1.56 -21.51
CA SER A 397 -13.82 0.62 -21.93
C SER A 397 -15.17 1.32 -22.10
N LEU A 398 -15.58 2.16 -21.15
CA LEU A 398 -16.82 2.93 -21.23
C LEU A 398 -16.83 3.91 -22.41
N LEU A 399 -15.74 4.68 -22.59
CA LEU A 399 -15.64 5.64 -23.68
C LEU A 399 -15.53 4.97 -25.06
N GLY A 400 -14.84 3.83 -25.15
CA GLY A 400 -14.80 2.98 -26.33
C GLY A 400 -16.19 2.49 -26.72
N GLN A 401 -16.92 1.93 -25.75
CA GLN A 401 -18.28 1.46 -25.96
C GLN A 401 -19.25 2.58 -26.34
N ALA A 402 -19.12 3.76 -25.71
CA ALA A 402 -19.88 4.96 -26.07
C ALA A 402 -19.66 5.35 -27.54
N ARG A 403 -18.41 5.32 -28.01
CA ARG A 403 -18.07 5.70 -29.38
C ARG A 403 -18.56 4.71 -30.42
N GLN A 404 -18.49 3.42 -30.14
CA GLN A 404 -18.93 2.36 -31.03
C GLN A 404 -20.46 2.32 -31.14
N THR A 405 -21.15 2.44 -30.00
CA THR A 405 -22.62 2.30 -29.94
C THR A 405 -23.38 3.62 -30.07
N LYS A 406 -22.71 4.76 -29.90
CA LYS A 406 -23.29 6.12 -29.81
C LYS A 406 -24.32 6.29 -28.68
N LYS A 407 -24.25 5.45 -27.64
CA LYS A 407 -25.17 5.51 -26.51
C LYS A 407 -24.65 6.40 -25.38
N ALA A 408 -25.49 7.33 -24.92
CA ALA A 408 -25.19 8.21 -23.80
C ALA A 408 -25.01 7.47 -22.46
N PHE A 409 -25.63 6.30 -22.32
CA PHE A 409 -25.56 5.47 -21.11
C PHE A 409 -24.13 5.27 -20.59
N TYR A 410 -23.18 4.89 -21.46
CA TYR A 410 -21.79 4.64 -21.06
C TYR A 410 -21.05 5.90 -20.62
N VAL A 411 -21.39 7.04 -21.24
CA VAL A 411 -20.85 8.36 -20.90
C VAL A 411 -21.40 8.82 -19.55
N ASP A 412 -22.68 8.59 -19.29
CA ASP A 412 -23.30 8.92 -18.00
C ASP A 412 -22.71 8.06 -16.86
N LEU A 413 -22.28 6.81 -17.12
CA LEU A 413 -21.54 6.01 -16.14
C LEU A 413 -20.16 6.62 -15.80
N VAL A 414 -19.44 7.18 -16.78
CA VAL A 414 -18.19 7.91 -16.52
C VAL A 414 -18.44 9.12 -15.63
N GLU A 415 -19.52 9.88 -15.89
CA GLU A 415 -19.93 11.01 -15.05
C GLU A 415 -20.24 10.57 -13.61
N VAL A 416 -21.01 9.50 -13.44
CA VAL A 416 -21.31 8.94 -12.11
C VAL A 416 -20.04 8.54 -11.37
N PHE A 417 -19.10 7.87 -12.04
CA PHE A 417 -17.83 7.51 -11.40
C PHE A 417 -17.11 8.76 -10.88
N PHE A 418 -16.82 9.74 -11.74
CA PHE A 418 -16.04 10.91 -11.35
C PHE A 418 -16.76 11.82 -10.37
N CYS A 419 -18.08 11.98 -10.46
CA CYS A 419 -18.85 12.77 -9.47
C CYS A 419 -18.76 12.21 -8.05
N ASN A 420 -18.62 10.89 -7.90
CA ASN A 420 -18.47 10.26 -6.58
C ASN A 420 -17.00 10.17 -6.16
N TYR A 421 -16.09 9.80 -7.09
CA TYR A 421 -14.66 9.66 -6.80
C TYR A 421 -14.02 11.00 -6.45
N GLU A 422 -14.39 12.10 -7.13
CA GLU A 422 -13.80 13.42 -6.88
C GLU A 422 -14.12 14.01 -5.50
N LEU A 423 -15.02 13.38 -4.72
CA LEU A 423 -15.29 13.76 -3.33
C LEU A 423 -14.10 13.48 -2.41
N TYR A 424 -13.23 12.53 -2.78
CA TYR A 424 -12.04 12.14 -2.03
C TYR A 424 -10.77 12.91 -2.43
N VAL A 425 -10.83 13.64 -3.55
CA VAL A 425 -9.66 14.23 -4.18
C VAL A 425 -9.38 15.62 -3.61
N ASP A 426 -8.26 15.78 -2.90
CA ASP A 426 -7.85 17.06 -2.32
C ASP A 426 -7.54 18.13 -3.38
N LYS A 427 -6.72 17.78 -4.39
CA LYS A 427 -6.25 18.69 -5.45
C LYS A 427 -6.82 18.30 -6.80
N LYS A 428 -8.11 18.60 -7.01
CA LYS A 428 -8.88 18.19 -8.21
C LYS A 428 -8.21 18.58 -9.53
N ASP A 429 -7.69 19.80 -9.64
CA ASP A 429 -7.04 20.26 -10.86
C ASP A 429 -5.79 19.44 -11.21
N ASN A 430 -4.93 19.17 -10.21
CA ASN A 430 -3.76 18.30 -10.40
C ASN A 430 -4.18 16.88 -10.78
N PHE A 431 -5.19 16.33 -10.10
CA PHE A 431 -5.72 15.00 -10.39
C PHE A 431 -6.19 14.87 -11.85
N TYR A 432 -7.02 15.79 -12.34
CA TYR A 432 -7.53 15.70 -13.70
C TYR A 432 -6.46 15.97 -14.77
N GLN A 433 -5.42 16.75 -14.46
CA GLN A 433 -4.26 16.93 -15.34
C GLN A 433 -3.42 15.66 -15.41
N ALA A 434 -3.03 15.10 -14.26
CA ALA A 434 -2.24 13.88 -14.21
C ALA A 434 -3.01 12.67 -14.77
N PHE A 435 -4.31 12.56 -14.47
CA PHE A 435 -5.15 11.51 -15.05
C PHE A 435 -5.21 11.59 -16.57
N LEU A 436 -5.30 12.79 -17.17
CA LEU A 436 -5.30 12.91 -18.64
C LEU A 436 -4.03 12.33 -19.26
N VAL A 437 -2.86 12.66 -18.69
CA VAL A 437 -1.57 12.17 -19.19
C VAL A 437 -1.52 10.64 -19.16
N ASN A 438 -1.93 10.05 -18.03
CA ASN A 438 -1.96 8.62 -17.85
C ASN A 438 -3.02 7.93 -18.72
N PHE A 439 -4.21 8.53 -18.85
CA PHE A 439 -5.30 8.02 -19.67
C PHE A 439 -4.92 7.90 -21.15
N ILE A 440 -4.20 8.88 -21.70
CA ILE A 440 -3.68 8.83 -23.07
C ILE A 440 -2.67 7.69 -23.22
N HIS A 441 -1.76 7.54 -22.27
CA HIS A 441 -0.81 6.43 -22.25
C HIS A 441 -1.54 5.07 -22.24
N TYR A 442 -2.55 4.92 -21.40
CA TYR A 442 -3.37 3.72 -21.36
C TYR A 442 -4.10 3.42 -22.64
N CYS A 443 -4.68 4.44 -23.28
CA CYS A 443 -5.35 4.26 -24.55
C CYS A 443 -4.42 3.66 -25.61
N HIS A 444 -3.15 4.06 -25.64
CA HIS A 444 -2.14 3.46 -26.54
C HIS A 444 -1.74 2.03 -26.16
N ILE A 445 -1.74 1.68 -24.87
CA ILE A 445 -1.54 0.30 -24.44
C ILE A 445 -2.74 -0.56 -24.87
N ALA A 446 -3.96 -0.09 -24.56
CA ALA A 446 -5.21 -0.75 -24.87
C ALA A 446 -5.35 -1.01 -26.38
N SER A 447 -5.08 -0.01 -27.22
CA SER A 447 -5.15 -0.14 -28.68
C SER A 447 -4.20 -1.20 -29.25
N ARG A 448 -3.02 -1.38 -28.64
CA ARG A 448 -2.02 -2.38 -29.08
C ARG A 448 -2.31 -3.79 -28.56
N THR A 449 -2.98 -3.90 -27.41
CA THR A 449 -3.13 -5.17 -26.69
C THR A 449 -4.51 -5.79 -26.82
N HIS A 450 -5.54 -5.02 -27.20
CA HIS A 450 -6.95 -5.46 -27.16
C HIS A 450 -7.28 -6.77 -27.87
N LYS A 451 -6.53 -7.14 -28.91
CA LYS A 451 -6.72 -8.41 -29.65
C LYS A 451 -5.94 -9.59 -29.07
N ASN A 452 -4.88 -9.31 -28.31
CA ASN A 452 -3.95 -10.31 -27.80
C ASN A 452 -4.32 -10.77 -26.39
N ILE A 453 -5.13 -10.01 -25.67
CA ILE A 453 -5.69 -10.40 -24.37
C ILE A 453 -6.84 -11.38 -24.60
N ILE A 454 -6.95 -12.40 -23.75
CA ILE A 454 -7.98 -13.44 -23.84
C ILE A 454 -8.82 -13.42 -22.55
N PRO A 455 -10.15 -13.18 -22.63
CA PRO A 455 -10.89 -12.77 -23.83
C PRO A 455 -10.52 -11.35 -24.30
N ALA A 456 -10.69 -11.06 -25.58
CA ALA A 456 -10.37 -9.74 -26.14
C ALA A 456 -11.26 -8.63 -25.56
N PHE A 457 -10.74 -7.40 -25.49
CA PHE A 457 -11.48 -6.18 -25.14
C PHE A 457 -11.86 -5.42 -26.42
N GLN A 458 -12.96 -5.81 -27.06
CA GLN A 458 -13.36 -5.27 -28.38
C GLN A 458 -13.63 -3.75 -28.34
N GLU A 459 -14.12 -3.26 -27.21
CA GLU A 459 -14.40 -1.85 -26.93
C GLU A 459 -13.13 -0.99 -26.97
N TRP A 460 -11.94 -1.57 -26.79
CA TRP A 460 -10.65 -0.86 -26.86
C TRP A 460 -10.15 -0.60 -28.29
N SER A 461 -10.83 -1.12 -29.31
CA SER A 461 -10.42 -0.92 -30.71
C SER A 461 -10.38 0.56 -31.16
N ASP A 462 -11.12 1.44 -30.46
CA ASP A 462 -11.16 2.88 -30.72
C ASP A 462 -10.25 3.70 -29.76
N ALA A 463 -9.47 3.05 -28.90
CA ALA A 463 -8.69 3.72 -27.86
C ALA A 463 -7.68 4.75 -28.41
N ASP A 464 -6.98 4.46 -29.52
CA ASP A 464 -6.06 5.44 -30.12
C ASP A 464 -6.77 6.70 -30.63
N LYS A 465 -7.99 6.56 -31.17
CA LYS A 465 -8.79 7.73 -31.59
C LYS A 465 -9.23 8.55 -30.38
N ILE A 466 -9.55 7.89 -29.27
CA ILE A 466 -9.86 8.57 -28.00
C ILE A 466 -8.64 9.35 -27.51
N ALA A 467 -7.46 8.72 -27.51
CA ALA A 467 -6.19 9.36 -27.14
C ALA A 467 -5.89 10.59 -28.00
N GLU A 468 -6.05 10.48 -29.33
CA GLU A 468 -5.81 11.58 -30.26
C GLU A 468 -6.69 12.80 -29.94
N ILE A 469 -7.97 12.58 -29.65
CA ILE A 469 -8.90 13.65 -29.26
C ILE A 469 -8.51 14.21 -27.89
N ALA A 470 -8.29 13.35 -26.90
CA ALA A 470 -7.94 13.73 -25.53
C ALA A 470 -6.65 14.56 -25.47
N SER A 471 -5.69 14.30 -26.36
CA SER A 471 -4.40 15.02 -26.44
C SER A 471 -4.53 16.52 -26.75
N LYS A 472 -5.69 16.97 -27.23
CA LYS A 472 -5.98 18.38 -27.54
C LYS A 472 -6.36 19.20 -26.30
N TYR A 473 -6.57 18.53 -25.16
CA TYR A 473 -7.06 19.13 -23.93
C TYR A 473 -5.97 19.28 -22.87
N SER A 474 -6.18 20.18 -21.92
CA SER A 474 -5.24 20.45 -20.83
C SER A 474 -5.46 19.57 -19.60
N CYS A 475 -6.71 19.13 -19.37
CA CYS A 475 -7.07 18.20 -18.31
C CYS A 475 -8.26 17.32 -18.72
N PHE A 476 -8.44 16.18 -18.03
CA PHE A 476 -9.44 15.19 -18.42
C PHE A 476 -10.88 15.67 -18.23
N LYS A 477 -11.13 16.53 -17.22
CA LYS A 477 -12.46 17.12 -16.97
C LYS A 477 -12.91 18.02 -18.12
N GLU A 478 -11.97 18.77 -18.71
CA GLU A 478 -12.21 19.61 -19.89
C GLU A 478 -12.58 18.76 -21.11
N PHE A 479 -11.80 17.70 -21.37
CA PHE A 479 -12.06 16.72 -22.42
C PHE A 479 -13.48 16.13 -22.30
N LEU A 480 -13.86 15.65 -21.12
CA LEU A 480 -15.20 15.10 -20.89
C LEU A 480 -16.31 16.12 -21.11
N ARG A 481 -16.09 17.38 -20.71
CA ARG A 481 -17.09 18.45 -20.87
C ARG A 481 -17.30 18.82 -22.35
N GLN A 482 -16.23 18.95 -23.13
CA GLN A 482 -16.33 19.42 -24.51
C GLN A 482 -16.73 18.32 -25.49
N GLU A 483 -16.20 17.10 -25.33
CA GLU A 483 -16.46 16.00 -26.27
C GLU A 483 -17.75 15.24 -25.95
N TYR A 484 -18.18 15.23 -24.69
CA TYR A 484 -19.30 14.40 -24.22
C TYR A 484 -20.40 15.18 -23.49
N ASN A 485 -20.28 16.51 -23.38
CA ASN A 485 -21.24 17.38 -22.67
C ASN A 485 -21.52 16.93 -21.22
N LEU A 486 -20.50 16.39 -20.55
CA LEU A 486 -20.54 16.00 -19.14
C LEU A 486 -20.30 17.20 -18.21
N PHE A 487 -20.76 17.07 -16.95
CA PHE A 487 -20.60 18.08 -15.89
C PHE A 487 -21.24 19.43 -16.21
N SER A 488 -22.27 19.45 -17.07
CA SER A 488 -23.09 20.65 -17.25
C SER A 488 -23.92 20.90 -15.99
N PRO A 489 -24.14 22.16 -15.57
CA PRO A 489 -24.95 22.47 -14.38
C PRO A 489 -26.35 21.84 -14.40
N GLN A 490 -26.92 21.64 -15.58
CA GLN A 490 -28.23 21.00 -15.80
C GLN A 490 -28.22 19.47 -15.55
N LYS A 491 -27.11 18.78 -15.83
CA LYS A 491 -26.96 17.34 -15.56
C LYS A 491 -26.63 17.05 -14.09
N ILE A 492 -25.78 17.87 -13.46
CA ILE A 492 -25.39 17.71 -12.05
C ILE A 492 -26.61 17.77 -11.11
N ALA A 493 -27.59 18.62 -11.41
CA ALA A 493 -28.84 18.73 -10.65
C ALA A 493 -29.74 17.47 -10.74
N LYS A 494 -29.59 16.63 -11.78
CA LYS A 494 -30.35 15.36 -11.94
C LYS A 494 -29.68 14.18 -11.24
N LEU A 495 -28.36 14.22 -11.02
CA LEU A 495 -27.61 13.14 -10.37
C LEU A 495 -27.62 13.26 -8.85
N SER A 496 -27.71 14.47 -8.30
CA SER A 496 -27.77 14.72 -6.86
C SER A 496 -29.04 14.17 -6.18
N SER A 497 -30.10 13.84 -6.95
CA SER A 497 -31.30 13.15 -6.45
C SER A 497 -31.15 11.63 -6.32
N VAL A 498 -30.06 11.05 -6.83
CA VAL A 498 -29.77 9.59 -6.72
C VAL A 498 -28.90 9.29 -5.49
N ASN A 499 -28.16 10.28 -4.98
CA ASN A 499 -27.10 10.07 -3.99
C ASN A 499 -27.50 10.28 -2.51
N LYS A 500 -28.66 10.85 -2.19
CA LYS A 500 -28.97 11.23 -0.80
C LYS A 500 -29.60 10.12 0.05
N ASP A 501 -30.21 9.11 -0.56
CA ASP A 501 -31.01 8.13 0.20
C ASP A 501 -30.34 6.74 0.34
N ASP A 502 -29.22 6.47 -0.35
CA ASP A 502 -28.74 5.09 -0.57
C ASP A 502 -27.37 4.71 0.05
N PHE A 503 -26.71 5.60 0.80
CA PHE A 503 -25.38 5.35 1.40
C PHE A 503 -25.36 5.23 2.93
N HIS A 504 -26.51 5.02 3.57
CA HIS A 504 -26.56 4.59 4.97
C HIS A 504 -26.65 3.06 5.05
N VAL A 505 -25.49 2.39 5.06
CA VAL A 505 -25.32 1.04 5.61
C VAL A 505 -24.11 1.03 6.52
#